data_AF-A0A946YBD7-F1
#
_entry.id   AF-A0A946YBD7-F1
#
_cell.length_a   1.000
_cell.length_b   1.000
_cell.length_c   1.000
_cell.angle_alpha   90.00
_cell.angle_beta   90.00
_cell.angle_gamma   90.00
#
_symmetry.space_group_name_H-M   'P 1'
#
loop_
_entity.id
_entity.type
_entity.pdbx_description
1 polymer ?
#
loop_
_entity_poly.entity_id
_entity_poly.type
_entity_poly.pdbx_seq_one_letter_code
_entity_poly.pdbx_strand_id
1 'polypeptide(L)'
;MTPEDYEIVSIKPTDPPGGVVGTDWQCYIIQQGKNKIRGYKQGDIKAVTRAVEEIVLRLNERRYGKSGRVHLVMTARGKKSKTQ
;
A
#
# COMPACT_ATOMS: atom_id res chain seq x y z
N MET A 1 8.46 -12.42 -13.45
CA MET A 1 7.59 -11.27 -13.18
C MET A 1 6.32 -11.45 -14.00
N THR A 2 5.21 -11.67 -13.33
CA THR A 2 3.89 -11.69 -13.96
C THR A 2 3.47 -10.24 -14.24
N PRO A 3 2.65 -9.97 -15.27
CA PRO A 3 2.17 -8.61 -15.59
C PRO A 3 1.31 -7.96 -14.49
N GLU A 4 1.16 -8.64 -13.35
CA GLU A 4 0.39 -8.19 -12.21
C GLU A 4 1.25 -8.01 -10.94
N ASP A 5 2.57 -8.12 -11.05
CA ASP A 5 3.46 -7.78 -9.95
C ASP A 5 3.38 -6.28 -9.64
N TYR A 6 3.61 -5.94 -8.38
CA TYR A 6 3.81 -4.57 -7.98
C TYR A 6 5.19 -4.11 -8.48
N GLU A 7 5.22 -2.93 -9.11
CA GLU A 7 6.44 -2.29 -9.60
C GLU A 7 6.46 -0.80 -9.25
N ILE A 8 7.66 -0.27 -9.03
CA ILE A 8 7.85 1.18 -8.81
C ILE A 8 7.84 1.85 -10.18
N VAL A 9 6.86 2.71 -10.43
CA VAL A 9 6.77 3.46 -11.69
C VAL A 9 7.55 4.76 -11.62
N SER A 10 7.47 5.46 -10.49
CA SER A 10 8.14 6.75 -10.34
C SER A 10 8.32 7.11 -8.89
N ILE A 11 9.46 7.72 -8.58
CA ILE A 11 9.72 8.40 -7.31
C ILE A 11 10.20 9.79 -7.69
N LYS A 12 9.48 10.82 -7.23
CA LYS A 12 9.82 12.22 -7.50
C LYS A 12 9.84 13.01 -6.21
N PRO A 13 10.80 13.92 -6.05
CA PRO A 13 10.70 14.97 -5.04
C PRO A 13 9.39 15.75 -5.25
N THR A 14 8.73 16.09 -4.17
CA THR A 14 7.46 16.82 -4.17
C THR A 14 7.46 17.79 -3.00
N ASP A 15 6.63 18.81 -3.08
CA ASP A 15 6.26 19.61 -1.92
C ASP A 15 5.46 18.79 -0.91
N PRO A 16 5.47 19.17 0.38
CA PRO A 16 4.68 18.53 1.43
C PRO A 16 3.20 18.43 1.03
N PRO A 17 2.56 17.26 1.19
CA PRO A 17 1.14 17.11 0.90
C PRO A 17 0.30 17.92 1.91
N GLY A 18 -0.27 19.05 1.47
CA GLY A 18 -1.37 19.77 2.12
C GLY A 18 -1.34 19.87 3.66
N GLY A 19 -0.59 20.83 4.19
CA GLY A 19 -0.66 21.22 5.61
C GLY A 19 0.27 20.45 6.56
N VAL A 20 1.05 19.50 6.06
CA VAL A 20 2.14 18.88 6.84
C VAL A 20 3.44 19.67 6.71
N VAL A 21 4.09 19.89 7.84
CA VAL A 21 5.37 20.59 7.95
C VAL A 21 6.50 19.58 7.74
N GLY A 22 7.47 19.92 6.91
CA GLY A 22 8.65 19.08 6.67
C GLY A 22 9.33 19.38 5.34
N THR A 23 10.63 19.10 5.26
CA THR A 23 11.42 19.21 4.02
C THR A 23 11.64 17.84 3.41
N ASP A 24 12.09 17.79 2.15
CA ASP A 24 12.50 16.55 1.50
C ASP A 24 11.37 15.52 1.42
N TRP A 25 10.25 15.93 0.85
CA TRP A 25 9.15 15.01 0.54
C TRP A 25 9.35 14.36 -0.82
N GLN A 26 9.00 13.08 -0.91
CA GLN A 26 9.02 12.31 -2.13
C GLN A 26 7.66 11.64 -2.33
N CYS A 27 7.11 11.85 -3.52
CA CYS A 27 5.93 11.16 -3.99
C CYS A 27 6.38 9.94 -4.78
N TYR A 28 5.86 8.77 -4.42
CA TYR A 28 6.12 7.53 -5.14
C TYR A 28 4.83 6.94 -5.70
N ILE A 29 4.94 6.31 -6.86
CA ILE A 29 3.86 5.63 -7.56
C ILE A 29 4.26 4.17 -7.74
N ILE A 30 3.48 3.28 -7.16
CA ILE A 30 3.57 1.83 -7.38
C ILE A 30 2.41 1.44 -8.30
N GLN A 31 2.69 0.66 -9.34
CA GLN A 31 1.66 0.14 -10.24
C GLN A 31 1.54 -1.37 -10.09
N GLN A 32 0.32 -1.85 -10.26
CA GLN A 32 0.00 -3.27 -10.29
C GLN A 32 -1.05 -3.50 -11.38
N GLY A 33 -0.61 -3.91 -12.57
CA GLY A 33 -1.46 -3.98 -13.75
C GLY A 33 -2.12 -2.62 -14.05
N LYS A 34 -3.45 -2.54 -13.88
CA LYS A 34 -4.22 -1.29 -14.08
C LYS A 34 -4.31 -0.41 -12.83
N ASN A 35 -3.99 -0.95 -11.65
CA ASN A 35 -4.11 -0.23 -10.40
C ASN A 35 -2.83 0.59 -10.11
N LYS A 36 -2.99 1.76 -9.50
CA LYS A 36 -1.89 2.65 -9.14
C LYS A 36 -2.05 3.10 -7.69
N ILE A 37 -1.02 2.86 -6.89
CA ILE A 37 -0.91 3.30 -5.51
C ILE A 37 0.01 4.51 -5.49
N ARG A 38 -0.53 5.66 -5.07
CA ARG A 38 0.25 6.89 -4.83
C ARG A 38 0.50 7.05 -3.35
N GLY A 39 1.77 7.20 -2.97
CA GLY A 39 2.18 7.45 -1.59
C GLY A 39 3.11 8.64 -1.48
N TYR A 40 3.15 9.22 -0.28
CA TYR A 40 4.05 10.31 0.07
C TYR A 40 4.92 9.86 1.23
N LYS A 41 6.22 10.10 1.14
CA LYS A 41 7.16 9.80 2.21
C LYS A 41 8.17 10.92 2.32
N GLN A 42 8.52 11.27 3.55
CA GLN A 42 9.59 12.23 3.83
C GLN A 42 10.93 11.49 3.97
N GLY A 43 12.01 12.04 3.42
CA GLY A 43 13.37 11.54 3.61
C GLY A 43 14.29 11.86 2.44
N ASP A 44 15.49 11.27 2.45
CA ASP A 44 16.37 11.33 1.28
C ASP A 44 15.84 10.41 0.17
N ILE A 45 16.07 10.76 -1.09
CA ILE A 45 15.62 9.96 -2.24
C ILE A 45 16.12 8.51 -2.19
N LYS A 46 17.34 8.26 -1.69
CA LYS A 46 17.89 6.90 -1.54
C LYS A 46 17.17 6.11 -0.45
N ALA A 47 16.91 6.78 0.69
CA ALA A 47 16.19 6.17 1.80
C ALA A 47 14.73 5.88 1.43
N VAL A 48 14.07 6.80 0.72
CA VAL A 48 12.72 6.59 0.20
C VAL A 48 12.71 5.48 -0.84
N THR A 49 13.64 5.48 -1.80
CA THR A 49 13.73 4.43 -2.82
C THR A 49 13.82 3.06 -2.17
N ARG A 50 14.78 2.86 -1.27
CA ARG A 50 14.94 1.58 -0.55
C ARG A 50 13.66 1.17 0.18
N ALA A 51 13.01 2.12 0.85
CA ALA A 51 11.78 1.80 1.56
C ALA A 51 10.60 1.47 0.62
N VAL A 52 10.51 2.11 -0.54
CA VAL A 52 9.49 1.80 -1.55
C VAL A 52 9.78 0.43 -2.18
N GLU A 53 11.05 0.08 -2.41
CA GLU A 53 11.46 -1.27 -2.84
C GLU A 53 11.04 -2.34 -1.82
N GLU A 54 11.28 -2.10 -0.53
CA GLU A 54 10.80 -3.00 0.53
C GLU A 54 9.27 -3.12 0.57
N ILE A 55 8.55 -2.01 0.34
CA ILE A 55 7.08 -2.04 0.25
C ILE A 55 6.64 -2.92 -0.93
N VAL A 56 7.23 -2.73 -2.11
CA VAL A 56 6.92 -3.52 -3.30
C VAL A 56 7.23 -5.00 -3.08
N LEU A 57 8.38 -5.30 -2.48
CA LEU A 57 8.77 -6.66 -2.15
C LEU A 57 7.75 -7.31 -1.21
N ARG A 58 7.35 -6.63 -0.13
CA ARG A 58 6.31 -7.13 0.79
C ARG A 58 4.93 -7.27 0.15
N LEU A 59 4.56 -6.37 -0.77
CA LEU A 59 3.31 -6.46 -1.52
C LEU A 59 3.30 -7.69 -2.43
N ASN A 60 4.40 -7.95 -3.12
CA ASN A 60 4.60 -9.14 -3.93
C ASN A 60 4.65 -10.40 -3.05
N GLU A 61 5.38 -10.40 -1.94
CA GLU A 61 5.39 -11.51 -0.97
C GLU A 61 3.99 -11.82 -0.44
N ARG A 62 3.13 -10.82 -0.17
CA ARG A 62 1.74 -11.07 0.23
C ARG A 62 0.92 -11.69 -0.90
N ARG A 63 1.22 -11.34 -2.16
CA ARG A 63 0.55 -11.88 -3.35
C ARG A 63 0.93 -13.35 -3.57
N TYR A 64 2.22 -13.68 -3.47
CA TYR A 64 2.75 -15.03 -3.66
C TYR A 64 2.61 -15.91 -2.40
N GLY A 65 2.70 -15.29 -1.23
CA GLY A 65 2.60 -15.90 0.07
C GLY A 65 1.16 -16.23 0.39
N LYS A 66 0.75 -17.44 0.01
CA LYS A 66 -0.42 -18.18 0.47
C LYS A 66 -1.66 -17.30 0.65
N SER A 67 -2.58 -17.40 -0.32
CA SER A 67 -4.02 -17.28 -0.07
C SER A 67 -4.43 -18.34 0.96
N GLY A 68 -4.02 -18.17 2.21
CA GLY A 68 -4.61 -18.84 3.35
C GLY A 68 -6.00 -18.27 3.40
N ARG A 69 -6.97 -19.08 2.96
CA ARG A 69 -8.39 -18.86 3.17
C ARG A 69 -8.55 -18.57 4.66
N VAL A 70 -8.54 -17.30 5.04
CA VAL A 70 -8.94 -16.89 6.38
C VAL A 70 -10.38 -17.38 6.46
N HIS A 71 -10.61 -18.41 7.28
CA HIS A 71 -11.94 -18.70 7.77
C HIS A 71 -12.34 -17.46 8.57
N LEU A 72 -12.89 -16.47 7.85
CA LEU A 72 -13.68 -15.39 8.40
C LEU A 72 -14.91 -16.08 8.98
N VAL A 73 -14.78 -16.57 10.20
CA VAL A 73 -15.94 -16.84 11.03
C VAL A 73 -16.56 -15.48 11.25
N MET A 74 -17.52 -15.12 10.38
CA MET A 74 -18.42 -14.01 10.64
C MET A 74 -19.17 -14.40 11.91
N THR A 75 -18.74 -13.86 13.05
CA THR A 75 -19.57 -13.86 14.25
C THR A 75 -20.78 -13.00 13.92
N ALA A 76 -21.86 -13.66 13.49
CA ALA A 76 -23.15 -13.04 13.25
C ALA A 76 -23.56 -12.36 14.57
N ARG A 77 -23.36 -11.05 14.64
CA ARG A 77 -23.79 -10.24 15.77
C ARG A 77 -25.32 -10.24 15.72
N GLY A 78 -25.91 -11.02 16.62
CA GLY A 78 -27.32 -11.38 16.62
C GLY A 78 -28.26 -10.18 16.45
N LYS A 79 -29.09 -10.26 15.42
CA LYS A 79 -30.27 -9.41 15.25
C LYS A 79 -31.27 -9.84 16.33
N LYS A 80 -31.37 -9.11 17.46
CA LYS A 80 -32.52 -9.23 18.36
C LYS A 80 -33.69 -8.49 17.73
N SER A 81 -34.53 -9.20 17.01
CA SER A 81 -35.92 -8.83 16.77
C SER A 81 -36.66 -8.88 18.10
N LYS A 82 -37.10 -7.71 18.61
CA LYS A 82 -38.04 -7.64 19.72
C LYS A 82 -39.43 -7.44 19.12
N THR A 83 -40.18 -8.52 19.05
CA THR A 83 -41.64 -8.50 18.91
C THR A 83 -42.21 -8.69 20.29
N GLN A 84 -42.87 -7.66 20.83
CA GLN A 84 -44.07 -7.79 21.65
C GLN A 84 -44.73 -6.42 21.79
#